data_AF-A0A7J8PT34-F1
#
_entry.id   AF-A0A7J8PT34-F1
#
_cell.length_a   1.000
_cell.length_b   1.000
_cell.length_c   1.000
_cell.angle_alpha   90.00
_cell.angle_beta   90.00
_cell.angle_gamma   90.00
#
_symmetry.space_group_name_H-M   'P 1'
#
loop_
_entity.id
_entity.type
_entity.pdbx_description
1 polymer ?
#
loop_
_entity_poly.entity_id
_entity_poly.type
_entity_poly.pdbx_seq_one_letter_code
_entity_poly.pdbx_strand_id
1 'polypeptide(L)'
;ECDLFVGDWVPDPSAPVYTNSSCRDIEAHQNCMMNGRPDSGYLYWRWNPRSCELPRFDPEKFLDLMKNKWWAFIGDSISRNHVQSFLCILS
;
A
#
# COMPACT_ATOMS: atom_id res chain seq x y z
N GLU A 1 -12.09 -7.73 20.94
CA GLU A 1 -10.73 -7.62 20.40
C GLU A 1 -10.82 -7.53 18.88
N CYS A 2 -10.08 -6.65 18.22
CA CYS A 2 -10.07 -6.60 16.76
C CYS A 2 -8.91 -7.43 16.22
N ASP A 3 -9.25 -8.55 15.56
CA ASP A 3 -8.28 -9.32 14.79
C ASP A 3 -8.16 -8.71 13.39
N LEU A 4 -7.02 -8.09 13.10
CA LEU A 4 -6.75 -7.44 11.81
C LEU A 4 -6.57 -8.43 10.65
N PHE A 5 -6.39 -9.72 10.94
CA PHE A 5 -6.12 -10.76 9.94
C PHE A 5 -7.38 -11.55 9.58
N VAL A 6 -8.50 -11.32 10.27
CA VAL A 6 -9.80 -11.94 9.96
C VAL A 6 -10.76 -10.90 9.39
N GLY A 7 -11.02 -11.04 8.09
CA GLY A 7 -11.69 -10.02 7.29
C GLY A 7 -12.08 -10.55 5.93
N ASP A 8 -12.57 -9.64 5.10
CA ASP A 8 -12.91 -9.91 3.72
C ASP A 8 -12.36 -8.78 2.83
N TRP A 9 -11.99 -9.11 1.60
CA TRP A 9 -11.69 -8.11 0.60
C TRP A 9 -12.99 -7.48 0.12
N VAL A 10 -13.07 -6.15 0.12
CA VAL A 10 -14.24 -5.39 -0.34
C VAL A 10 -13.83 -4.39 -1.43
N PRO A 11 -14.71 -4.10 -2.41
CA PRO A 11 -14.44 -3.08 -3.41
C PRO A 11 -14.22 -1.70 -2.79
N ASP A 12 -13.26 -0.94 -3.34
CA ASP A 12 -12.91 0.40 -2.90
C ASP A 12 -12.79 1.37 -4.09
N PRO A 13 -13.83 2.17 -4.35
CA PRO A 13 -13.82 3.13 -5.45
C PRO A 13 -12.82 4.27 -5.27
N SER A 14 -12.31 4.52 -4.06
CA SER A 14 -11.33 5.59 -3.81
C SER A 14 -9.88 5.14 -3.98
N ALA A 15 -9.64 3.86 -4.27
CA ALA A 15 -8.32 3.31 -4.56
C ALA A 15 -7.95 3.53 -6.05
N PRO A 16 -6.68 3.31 -6.46
CA PRO A 16 -5.51 3.03 -5.62
C PRO A 16 -4.99 4.28 -4.89
N VAL A 17 -4.26 4.07 -3.80
CA VAL A 17 -3.66 5.17 -3.00
C VAL A 17 -2.54 5.89 -3.76
N TYR A 18 -1.89 5.20 -4.68
CA TYR A 18 -0.89 5.75 -5.58
C TYR A 18 -1.04 5.14 -6.97
N THR A 19 -0.47 5.80 -7.97
CA THR A 19 -0.43 5.34 -9.36
C THR A 19 1.01 5.38 -9.88
N ASN A 20 1.21 4.84 -11.08
CA ASN A 20 2.49 4.95 -11.79
C ASN A 20 2.94 6.40 -12.05
N SER A 21 2.01 7.36 -12.05
CA SER A 21 2.36 8.77 -12.23
C SER A 21 2.68 9.47 -10.93
N SER A 22 2.13 9.01 -9.80
CA SER A 22 2.39 9.60 -8.49
C SER A 22 3.60 8.99 -7.78
N CYS A 23 3.92 7.72 -8.04
CA CYS A 23 5.07 7.05 -7.42
C CYS A 23 6.23 6.79 -8.39
N ARG A 24 7.45 7.12 -7.96
CA ARG A 24 8.70 6.87 -8.71
C ARG A 24 9.46 5.63 -8.25
N ASP A 25 9.09 5.04 -7.12
CA ASP A 25 9.76 3.86 -6.54
C ASP A 25 9.29 2.52 -7.10
N ILE A 26 8.30 2.54 -8.01
CA ILE A 26 7.80 1.33 -8.67
C ILE A 26 8.86 0.83 -9.66
N GLU A 27 9.52 -0.28 -9.33
CA GLU A 27 10.52 -0.89 -10.21
C GLU A 27 9.88 -1.43 -11.50
N ALA A 28 10.63 -1.37 -12.60
CA ALA A 28 10.12 -1.74 -13.93
C ALA A 28 9.51 -3.14 -13.98
N HIS A 29 10.08 -4.13 -13.29
CA HIS A 29 9.56 -5.49 -13.27
C HIS A 29 8.25 -5.65 -12.47
N GLN A 30 7.93 -4.71 -11.59
CA GLN A 30 6.70 -4.69 -10.78
C GLN A 30 5.60 -3.81 -11.41
N ASN A 31 5.94 -2.99 -12.40
CA ASN A 31 5.01 -2.07 -13.03
C ASN A 31 4.08 -2.77 -14.03
N CYS A 32 3.02 -3.40 -13.52
CA CYS A 32 2.08 -4.18 -14.34
C CYS A 32 1.44 -3.38 -15.48
N MET A 33 1.08 -2.12 -15.24
CA MET A 33 0.44 -1.29 -16.27
C MET A 33 1.41 -0.92 -17.39
N MET A 34 2.66 -0.60 -17.06
CA MET A 34 3.72 -0.37 -18.05
C MET A 34 4.06 -1.66 -18.81
N ASN A 35 3.99 -2.81 -18.14
CA ASN A 35 4.27 -4.12 -18.71
C ASN A 35 3.07 -4.73 -19.47
N GLY A 36 2.05 -3.93 -19.78
CA GLY A 36 0.98 -4.32 -20.71
C GLY A 36 -0.18 -5.10 -20.08
N ARG A 37 -0.34 -5.10 -18.75
CA ARG A 37 -1.54 -5.68 -18.12
C ARG A 37 -2.79 -4.90 -18.55
N PRO A 38 -3.81 -5.55 -19.13
CA PRO A 38 -4.95 -4.86 -19.72
C PRO A 38 -6.06 -4.50 -18.71
N ASP A 39 -6.17 -5.24 -17.60
CA ASP A 39 -7.18 -5.03 -16.56
C ASP A 39 -6.63 -4.18 -15.41
N SER A 40 -7.49 -3.36 -14.78
CA SER A 40 -7.15 -2.52 -13.62
C SER A 40 -7.99 -2.80 -12.38
N GLY A 41 -8.99 -3.69 -12.46
CA GLY A 41 -9.95 -3.97 -11.38
C GLY A 41 -9.29 -4.43 -10.08
N TYR A 42 -8.10 -5.03 -10.16
CA TYR A 42 -7.34 -5.48 -8.99
C TYR A 42 -6.86 -4.33 -8.08
N LEU A 43 -6.79 -3.11 -8.60
CA LEU A 43 -6.36 -1.93 -7.82
C LEU A 43 -7.45 -1.40 -6.89
N TYR A 44 -8.71 -1.78 -7.10
CA TYR A 44 -9.88 -1.20 -6.44
C TYR A 44 -10.42 -2.09 -5.31
N TRP A 45 -9.51 -2.65 -4.51
CA TRP A 45 -9.83 -3.52 -3.39
C TRP A 45 -9.18 -3.01 -2.11
N ARG A 46 -9.90 -3.12 -0.99
CA ARG A 46 -9.35 -2.90 0.34
C ARG A 46 -9.67 -4.08 1.26
N TRP A 47 -8.77 -4.34 2.20
CA TRP A 47 -9.01 -5.30 3.26
C TRP A 47 -9.93 -4.70 4.33
N ASN A 48 -10.95 -5.45 4.76
CA ASN A 48 -11.91 -5.02 5.78
C ASN A 48 -12.02 -6.06 6.90
N PRO A 49 -11.39 -5.84 8.07
CA PRO A 49 -11.53 -6.73 9.23
C PRO A 49 -12.99 -6.83 9.67
N ARG A 50 -13.41 -8.01 10.16
CA ARG A 50 -14.81 -8.23 10.57
C ARG A 50 -15.16 -7.55 11.88
N SER A 51 -14.17 -7.42 12.77
CA SER A 51 -14.37 -6.98 14.15
C SER A 51 -14.10 -5.49 14.37
N CYS A 52 -13.58 -4.78 13.37
CA CYS A 52 -13.38 -3.32 13.43
C CYS A 52 -13.18 -2.69 12.05
N GLU A 53 -13.26 -1.37 12.00
CA GLU A 53 -12.91 -0.58 10.82
C GLU A 53 -11.44 -0.18 10.87
N LEU A 54 -10.71 -0.43 9.77
CA LEU A 54 -9.37 0.09 9.58
C LEU A 54 -9.46 1.56 9.14
N PRO A 55 -8.84 2.51 9.87
CA PRO A 55 -8.77 3.88 9.42
C PRO A 55 -7.95 3.96 8.13
N ARG A 56 -8.28 4.94 7.28
CA ARG A 56 -7.44 5.26 6.12
C ARG A 56 -6.05 5.66 6.59
N PHE A 57 -5.04 5.20 5.85
CA PHE A 57 -3.67 5.59 6.12
C PHE A 57 -3.49 7.08 5.81
N ASP A 58 -2.89 7.80 6.76
CA ASP A 58 -2.57 9.22 6.66
C ASP A 58 -1.03 9.36 6.61
N PRO A 59 -0.45 9.68 5.44
CA PRO A 59 0.99 9.75 5.28
C PRO A 59 1.61 10.91 6.07
N GLU A 60 0.92 12.05 6.18
CA GLU A 60 1.42 13.22 6.93
C GLU A 60 1.52 12.89 8.41
N LYS A 61 0.45 12.30 8.97
CA LYS A 61 0.44 11.85 10.36
C LYS A 61 1.51 10.80 10.64
N PHE A 62 1.73 9.85 9.72
CA PHE A 62 2.81 8.88 9.87
C PHE A 62 4.17 9.60 9.91
N LEU A 63 4.48 10.44 8.92
CA LEU A 63 5.74 11.16 8.84
C LEU A 63 6.00 12.02 10.08
N ASP A 64 4.98 12.68 10.61
CA ASP A 64 5.06 13.44 11.85
C ASP A 64 5.43 12.59 13.06
N LEU A 65 4.80 11.43 13.22
CA LEU A 65 5.13 10.47 14.27
C LEU A 65 6.55 9.90 14.11
N MET A 66 7.06 9.91 12.87
CA MET A 66 8.34 9.33 12.51
C MET A 66 9.52 10.29 12.52
N LYS A 67 9.29 11.57 12.81
CA LYS A 67 10.36 12.57 12.96
C LYS A 67 11.43 12.10 13.95
N ASN A 68 12.69 12.26 13.55
CA ASN A 68 13.89 11.89 14.33
C ASN A 68 14.00 10.40 14.68
N LYS A 69 13.36 9.51 13.91
CA LYS A 69 13.47 8.05 14.03
C LYS A 69 14.04 7.48 12.74
N TRP A 70 14.73 6.34 12.85
CA TRP A 70 15.28 5.60 11.72
C TRP A 70 14.48 4.33 11.49
N TRP A 71 14.13 4.06 10.23
CA TRP A 71 13.39 2.87 9.83
C TRP A 71 14.23 2.02 8.90
N ALA A 72 14.21 0.72 9.15
CA ALA A 72 14.82 -0.28 8.31
C ALA A 72 13.88 -1.47 8.21
N PHE A 73 13.73 -1.99 7.00
CA PHE A 73 13.04 -3.25 6.74
C PHE A 73 14.09 -4.29 6.39
N ILE A 74 14.03 -5.43 7.06
CA ILE A 74 14.98 -6.53 6.88
C ILE A 74 14.20 -7.73 6.39
N GLY A 75 14.56 -8.24 5.21
CA GLY A 75 13.90 -9.38 4.62
C GLY A 75 14.36 -9.61 3.18
N ASP A 76 13.52 -10.28 2.41
CA ASP A 76 13.82 -10.72 1.05
C ASP A 76 13.19 -9.80 0.00
N SER A 77 12.98 -10.33 -1.21
CA SER A 77 12.34 -9.61 -2.31
C SER A 77 10.89 -9.22 -2.00
N ILE A 78 10.14 -9.97 -1.19
CA ILE A 78 8.77 -9.62 -0.79
C ILE A 78 8.81 -8.42 0.17
N SER A 79 9.74 -8.44 1.13
CA SER A 79 9.94 -7.28 2.02
C SER A 79 10.35 -6.03 1.24
N ARG A 80 11.23 -6.16 0.22
CA ARG A 80 11.59 -5.04 -0.66
C ARG A 80 10.36 -4.47 -1.38
N ASN A 81 9.51 -5.33 -1.95
CA ASN A 81 8.30 -4.90 -2.63
C ASN A 81 7.32 -4.18 -1.68
N HIS A 82 7.20 -4.67 -0.44
CA HIS A 82 6.39 -4.01 0.59
C HIS A 82 6.89 -2.59 0.91
N VAL A 83 8.21 -2.39 1.06
CA VAL A 83 8.78 -1.07 1.33
C VAL A 83 8.59 -0.13 0.16
N GLN A 84 8.72 -0.60 -1.07
CA GLN A 84 8.50 0.21 -2.27
C GLN A 84 7.05 0.71 -2.32
N SER A 85 6.09 -0.18 -2.09
CA SER A 85 4.68 0.22 -1.95
C SER A 85 4.48 1.22 -0.83
N PHE A 86 5.18 1.07 0.30
CA PHE A 86 5.07 1.97 1.43
C PHE A 86 5.62 3.37 1.11
N LEU A 87 6.78 3.47 0.46
CA LEU A 87 7.35 4.74 0.01
C LEU A 87 6.43 5.46 -0.99
N CYS A 88 5.77 4.72 -1.88
CA CYS A 88 4.76 5.28 -2.79
C CYS A 88 3.56 5.90 -2.05
N ILE A 89 3.15 5.33 -0.91
CA ILE A 89 2.04 5.85 -0.09
C ILE A 89 2.47 7.11 0.66
N LEU A 90 3.76 7.23 1.00
CA LEU A 90 4.33 8.38 1.72
C LEU A 90 4.71 9.56 0.81
N SER A 91 4.77 9.35 -0.51
CA SER A 91 5.20 10.34 -1.51
C SER A 91 4.09 11.32 -1.86
#